data_AF-A0A1A7Z742-F1
#
_entry.id   AF-A0A1A7Z742-F1
#
_cell.length_a   1.000
_cell.length_b   1.000
_cell.length_c   1.000
_cell.angle_alpha   90.00
_cell.angle_beta   90.00
_cell.angle_gamma   90.00
#
_symmetry.space_group_name_H-M   'P 1'
#
loop_
_entity.id
_entity.type
_entity.pdbx_description
1 polymer ?
#
loop_
_entity_poly.entity_id
_entity_poly.type
_entity_poly.pdbx_seq_one_letter_code
_entity_poly.pdbx_strand_id
1 'polypeptide(L)'
;KEPDLQNTFPMLDFVKDLDAHTHSSEKHITSTKRKEVAKELDVIPAKKTCSNGSRLVTEKQLMSVARAIGRSWREIGRRVLTISSVKLEQIEEDHSLHVERVFAMLRYWRKLQRDKATAAHLHALLSQGDEALLPEDIDFLINTD
;
A
#
# COMPACT_ATOMS: atom_id res chain seq x y z
N LYS A 1 -11.56 -46.29 29.25
CA LYS A 1 -10.58 -46.82 28.27
C LYS A 1 -10.76 -45.99 27.01
N GLU A 2 -10.17 -44.79 27.02
CA GLU A 2 -10.25 -43.88 25.88
C GLU A 2 -9.27 -44.36 24.81
N PRO A 3 -9.69 -44.43 23.52
CA PRO A 3 -8.79 -44.86 22.46
C PRO A 3 -7.69 -43.81 22.28
N ASP A 4 -6.44 -44.29 22.30
CA ASP A 4 -5.23 -43.53 22.02
C ASP A 4 -5.42 -42.68 20.76
N LEU A 5 -5.47 -41.36 20.94
CA LEU A 5 -5.68 -40.36 19.88
C LEU A 5 -4.68 -40.49 18.72
N GLN A 6 -3.56 -41.17 18.94
CA GLN A 6 -2.54 -41.47 17.95
C GLN A 6 -3.01 -42.42 16.84
N ASN A 7 -4.03 -43.26 17.10
CA ASN A 7 -4.58 -44.13 16.05
C ASN A 7 -5.48 -43.37 15.05
N THR A 8 -5.99 -42.20 15.43
CA THR A 8 -6.90 -41.41 14.60
C THR A 8 -6.15 -40.62 13.52
N PHE A 9 -4.86 -40.36 13.72
CA PHE A 9 -4.07 -39.49 12.85
C PHE A 9 -2.68 -40.10 12.54
N PRO A 10 -2.63 -41.14 11.69
CA PRO A 10 -1.37 -41.80 11.29
C PRO A 10 -0.40 -40.91 10.51
N MET A 11 -0.81 -39.68 10.14
CA MET A 11 0.05 -38.72 9.44
C MET A 11 0.92 -37.86 10.39
N LEU A 12 0.83 -38.11 11.71
CA LEU A 12 1.57 -37.41 12.77
C LEU A 12 2.74 -38.23 13.34
N ASP A 13 3.33 -39.16 12.58
CA ASP A 13 4.54 -39.87 13.02
C ASP A 13 5.78 -38.97 13.10
N PHE A 14 5.73 -37.76 12.53
CA PHE A 14 6.89 -36.87 12.42
C PHE A 14 7.26 -36.11 13.72
N VAL A 15 6.41 -36.16 14.75
CA VAL A 15 6.61 -35.41 16.01
C VAL A 15 7.16 -36.26 17.16
N LYS A 16 7.47 -37.54 16.93
CA LYS A 16 8.00 -38.45 17.96
C LYS A 16 9.50 -38.34 18.23
N ASP A 17 10.26 -37.62 17.39
CA ASP A 17 11.72 -37.57 17.47
C ASP A 17 12.27 -36.30 18.17
N LEU A 18 11.50 -35.71 19.10
CA LEU A 18 11.98 -34.61 19.93
C LEU A 18 12.15 -35.07 21.38
N ASP A 19 13.22 -35.83 21.60
CA ASP A 19 13.70 -36.17 22.94
C ASP A 19 14.32 -34.92 23.60
N ALA A 20 13.57 -34.34 24.53
CA ALA A 20 13.97 -33.18 25.31
C ALA A 20 14.98 -33.57 26.40
N HIS A 21 16.26 -33.22 26.23
CA HIS A 21 17.15 -33.08 27.39
C HIS A 21 16.94 -31.71 28.03
N THR A 22 16.21 -31.74 29.15
CA THR A 22 15.91 -30.61 30.04
C THR A 22 16.88 -30.57 31.21
N HIS A 23 17.62 -29.46 31.38
CA HIS A 23 18.15 -28.96 32.67
C HIS A 23 18.30 -27.44 32.49
N SER A 24 17.44 -26.51 32.94
CA SER A 24 16.69 -26.22 34.18
C SER A 24 17.30 -25.05 34.98
N SER A 25 16.45 -24.04 35.23
CA SER A 25 16.48 -23.06 36.35
C SER A 25 17.37 -21.80 36.22
N GLU A 26 17.00 -20.58 36.60
CA GLU A 26 15.77 -19.79 36.84
C GLU A 26 16.26 -18.37 37.28
N LYS A 27 15.43 -17.32 37.10
CA LYS A 27 15.49 -15.95 37.72
C LYS A 27 16.47 -14.93 37.08
N HIS A 28 16.14 -13.65 36.85
CA HIS A 28 15.01 -12.78 37.19
C HIS A 28 15.16 -11.42 36.44
N ILE A 29 14.08 -10.61 36.38
CA ILE A 29 13.98 -9.12 36.22
C ILE A 29 14.27 -8.40 34.87
N THR A 30 13.25 -7.75 34.29
CA THR A 30 13.05 -6.26 34.19
C THR A 30 12.24 -5.81 32.96
N SER A 31 11.12 -5.14 33.22
CA SER A 31 10.74 -3.79 32.75
C SER A 31 11.08 -3.29 31.31
N THR A 32 10.02 -2.91 30.58
CA THR A 32 9.80 -1.63 29.84
C THR A 32 10.86 -1.04 28.87
N LYS A 33 10.42 -0.68 27.63
CA LYS A 33 10.72 0.58 26.86
C LYS A 33 11.56 0.49 25.53
N ARG A 34 10.91 0.89 24.41
CA ARG A 34 11.37 1.63 23.18
C ARG A 34 12.38 1.04 22.15
N LYS A 35 11.98 1.22 20.86
CA LYS A 35 12.70 1.75 19.66
C LYS A 35 13.61 0.89 18.73
N GLU A 36 13.28 0.99 17.43
CA GLU A 36 14.11 1.28 16.22
C GLU A 36 15.22 0.32 15.65
N VAL A 37 15.08 0.01 14.33
CA VAL A 37 16.07 0.10 13.19
C VAL A 37 17.34 -0.80 13.24
N ALA A 38 17.85 -1.50 12.21
CA ALA A 38 17.85 -1.36 10.74
C ALA A 38 18.40 -2.63 10.01
N LYS A 39 18.19 -2.65 8.67
CA LYS A 39 19.08 -3.12 7.59
C LYS A 39 19.27 -4.64 7.33
N GLU A 40 18.67 -5.10 6.23
CA GLU A 40 19.40 -5.86 5.21
C GLU A 40 19.00 -5.34 3.82
N LEU A 41 20.02 -4.95 3.05
CA LEU A 41 19.92 -4.44 1.69
C LEU A 41 20.18 -5.60 0.74
N ASP A 42 19.13 -6.09 0.07
CA ASP A 42 19.31 -6.91 -1.12
C ASP A 42 19.24 -6.04 -2.38
N VAL A 43 20.20 -6.27 -3.26
CA VAL A 43 20.65 -5.39 -4.33
C VAL A 43 19.71 -5.50 -5.53
N ILE A 44 18.83 -4.51 -5.71
CA ILE A 44 18.03 -4.38 -6.93
C ILE A 44 18.79 -3.52 -7.96
N PRO A 45 18.98 -3.97 -9.22
CA PRO A 45 19.94 -3.39 -10.15
C PRO A 45 19.58 -1.98 -10.61
N ALA A 46 20.65 -1.24 -10.92
CA ALA A 46 20.68 0.16 -11.29
C ALA A 46 19.70 0.60 -12.39
N LYS A 47 19.06 1.75 -12.10
CA LYS A 47 18.79 2.88 -12.99
C LYS A 47 18.78 2.59 -14.50
N LYS A 48 17.57 2.53 -15.07
CA LYS A 48 17.32 3.13 -16.38
C LYS A 48 16.45 4.37 -16.17
N THR A 49 17.10 5.49 -15.89
CA THR A 49 16.48 6.81 -16.04
C THR A 49 16.26 7.03 -17.54
N CYS A 50 15.04 6.79 -18.00
CA CYS A 50 14.60 7.30 -19.29
C CYS A 50 14.33 8.80 -19.08
N SER A 51 15.32 9.63 -19.44
CA SER A 51 15.13 11.04 -19.75
C SER A 51 13.88 11.21 -20.60
N ASN A 52 12.96 12.07 -20.16
CA ASN A 52 12.22 13.06 -20.96
C ASN A 52 11.20 13.77 -20.06
N GLY A 53 11.50 15.01 -19.64
CA GLY A 53 10.58 16.12 -19.32
C GLY A 53 9.44 15.99 -18.30
N SER A 54 8.88 14.82 -18.04
CA SER A 54 7.67 14.68 -17.23
C SER A 54 8.02 14.32 -15.79
N ARG A 55 8.03 15.34 -14.93
CA ARG A 55 8.25 15.20 -13.49
C ARG A 55 7.20 14.24 -12.89
N LEU A 56 7.68 13.25 -12.12
CA LEU A 56 6.81 12.32 -11.38
C LEU A 56 5.88 13.10 -10.44
N VAL A 57 4.66 12.60 -10.22
CA VAL A 57 3.71 13.27 -9.33
C VAL A 57 4.25 13.30 -7.90
N THR A 58 4.43 14.52 -7.41
CA THR A 58 4.87 14.77 -6.04
C THR A 58 3.74 14.53 -5.04
N GLU A 59 4.11 14.27 -3.78
CA GLU A 59 3.11 14.05 -2.72
C GLU A 59 2.21 15.28 -2.49
N LYS A 60 2.78 16.48 -2.60
CA LYS A 60 2.04 17.75 -2.53
C LYS A 60 1.00 17.89 -3.65
N GLN A 61 1.35 17.48 -4.87
CA GLN A 61 0.42 17.47 -6.00
C GLN A 61 -0.71 16.47 -5.77
N LEU A 62 -0.42 15.23 -5.36
CA LEU A 62 -1.45 14.23 -5.03
C LEU A 62 -2.38 14.74 -3.91
N MET A 63 -1.85 15.41 -2.90
CA MET A 63 -2.64 15.99 -1.81
C MET A 63 -3.56 17.11 -2.28
N SER A 64 -3.09 17.94 -3.21
CA SER A 64 -3.90 19.03 -3.79
C SER A 64 -5.04 18.45 -4.64
N VAL A 65 -4.76 17.43 -5.45
CA VAL A 65 -5.77 16.71 -6.22
C VAL A 65 -6.77 16.01 -5.30
N ALA A 66 -6.29 15.43 -4.20
CA ALA A 66 -7.16 14.76 -3.23
C ALA A 66 -8.20 15.68 -2.60
N ARG A 67 -7.89 16.97 -2.48
CA ARG A 67 -8.83 18.00 -1.99
C ARG A 67 -9.85 18.40 -3.04
N ALA A 68 -9.48 18.36 -4.32
CA ALA A 68 -10.38 18.65 -5.42
C ALA A 68 -11.36 17.49 -5.64
N ILE A 69 -10.91 16.24 -5.52
CA ILE A 69 -11.76 15.06 -5.78
C ILE A 69 -12.86 14.96 -4.72
N GLY A 70 -14.10 15.05 -5.19
CA GLY A 70 -15.31 14.94 -4.38
C GLY A 70 -15.70 13.50 -4.02
N ARG A 71 -17.00 13.29 -3.81
CA ARG A 71 -17.55 12.01 -3.34
C ARG A 71 -17.42 10.87 -4.37
N SER A 72 -17.23 11.19 -5.65
CA SER A 72 -17.03 10.24 -6.75
C SER A 72 -15.64 9.57 -6.76
N TRP A 73 -14.83 9.75 -5.71
CA TRP A 73 -13.48 9.18 -5.65
C TRP A 73 -13.43 7.66 -5.87
N ARG A 74 -14.44 6.91 -5.43
CA ARG A 74 -14.53 5.46 -5.65
C ARG A 74 -14.77 5.12 -7.13
N GLU A 75 -15.61 5.90 -7.78
CA GLU A 75 -15.90 5.78 -9.22
C GLU A 75 -14.64 6.08 -10.03
N ILE A 76 -13.95 7.19 -9.70
CA ILE A 76 -12.68 7.59 -10.32
C ILE A 76 -11.62 6.52 -10.09
N GLY A 77 -11.47 6.02 -8.86
CA GLY A 77 -10.55 4.94 -8.53
C GLY A 77 -10.78 3.71 -9.40
N ARG A 78 -12.05 3.31 -9.58
CA ARG A 78 -12.43 2.12 -10.34
C ARG A 78 -12.30 2.31 -11.85
N ARG A 79 -12.88 3.37 -12.40
CA ARG A 79 -13.02 3.60 -13.85
C ARG A 79 -11.79 4.26 -14.46
N VAL A 80 -11.22 5.25 -13.78
CA VAL A 80 -10.11 6.07 -14.30
C VAL A 80 -8.76 5.48 -13.88
N LEU A 81 -8.60 5.12 -12.61
CA LEU A 81 -7.33 4.63 -12.07
C LEU A 81 -7.21 3.09 -12.13
N THR A 82 -8.26 2.39 -12.56
CA THR A 82 -8.34 0.92 -12.69
C THR A 82 -7.96 0.19 -11.38
N ILE A 83 -8.35 0.75 -10.24
CA ILE A 83 -8.13 0.17 -8.90
C ILE A 83 -9.26 -0.81 -8.59
N SER A 84 -8.92 -1.97 -8.03
CA SER A 84 -9.91 -2.98 -7.63
C SER A 84 -10.83 -2.47 -6.52
N SER A 85 -12.09 -2.92 -6.53
CA SER A 85 -13.09 -2.52 -5.52
C SER A 85 -12.66 -2.88 -4.11
N VAL A 86 -12.08 -4.07 -3.94
CA VAL A 86 -11.51 -4.55 -2.66
C VAL A 86 -10.49 -3.56 -2.11
N LYS A 87 -9.63 -2.99 -2.98
CA LYS A 87 -8.62 -2.04 -2.52
C LYS A 87 -9.24 -0.69 -2.13
N LEU A 88 -10.29 -0.25 -2.82
CA LEU A 88 -11.02 0.97 -2.48
C LEU A 88 -11.77 0.84 -1.15
N GLU A 89 -12.39 -0.31 -0.90
CA GLU A 89 -13.04 -0.63 0.38
C GLU A 89 -12.02 -0.62 1.52
N GLN A 90 -10.88 -1.29 1.35
CA GLN A 90 -9.81 -1.27 2.34
C GLN A 90 -9.32 0.16 2.65
N ILE A 91 -9.16 1.00 1.62
CA ILE A 91 -8.74 2.40 1.82
C ILE A 91 -9.80 3.19 2.60
N GLU A 92 -11.08 2.93 2.35
CA GLU A 92 -12.20 3.57 3.06
C GLU A 92 -12.25 3.18 4.53
N GLU A 93 -11.93 1.93 4.85
CA GLU A 93 -11.85 1.41 6.23
C GLU A 93 -10.59 1.91 6.96
N ASP A 94 -9.44 1.94 6.27
CA ASP A 94 -8.15 2.32 6.84
C ASP A 94 -8.07 3.82 7.21
N HIS A 95 -8.88 4.67 6.57
CA HIS A 95 -8.82 6.13 6.75
C HIS A 95 -10.20 6.71 7.05
N SER A 96 -10.30 7.58 8.05
CA SER A 96 -11.56 8.22 8.42
C SER A 96 -11.85 9.48 7.60
N LEU A 97 -10.81 10.23 7.23
CA LEU A 97 -10.95 11.48 6.51
C LEU A 97 -11.04 11.24 4.99
N HIS A 98 -12.00 11.91 4.35
CA HIS A 98 -12.19 11.83 2.89
C HIS A 98 -10.90 12.14 2.12
N VAL A 99 -10.23 13.24 2.46
CA VAL A 99 -8.98 13.65 1.80
C VAL A 99 -7.90 12.58 1.94
N GLU A 100 -7.81 11.90 3.09
CA GLU A 100 -6.84 10.84 3.30
C GLU A 100 -7.17 9.59 2.47
N ARG A 101 -8.45 9.21 2.36
CA ARG A 101 -8.90 8.12 1.48
C ARG A 101 -8.50 8.37 0.03
N VAL A 102 -8.84 9.54 -0.48
CA VAL A 102 -8.54 9.93 -1.85
C VAL A 102 -7.03 9.99 -2.06
N PHE A 103 -6.29 10.57 -1.12
CA PHE A 103 -4.84 10.65 -1.19
C PHE A 103 -4.18 9.27 -1.17
N ALA A 104 -4.66 8.35 -0.33
CA ALA A 104 -4.19 6.97 -0.28
C ALA A 104 -4.48 6.23 -1.60
N MET A 105 -5.65 6.44 -2.20
CA MET A 105 -6.01 5.92 -3.53
C MET A 105 -5.05 6.44 -4.61
N LEU A 106 -4.80 7.75 -4.66
CA LEU A 106 -3.87 8.36 -5.61
C LEU A 106 -2.42 7.88 -5.40
N ARG A 107 -2.00 7.69 -4.15
CA ARG A 107 -0.69 7.11 -3.81
C ARG A 107 -0.60 5.65 -4.27
N TYR A 108 -1.68 4.88 -4.13
CA TYR A 108 -1.75 3.51 -4.61
C TYR A 108 -1.66 3.45 -6.14
N TRP A 109 -2.37 4.32 -6.86
CA TRP A 109 -2.24 4.46 -8.30
C TRP A 109 -0.80 4.80 -8.73
N ARG A 110 -0.13 5.74 -8.03
CA ARG A 110 1.27 6.07 -8.31
C ARG A 110 2.19 4.85 -8.17
N LYS A 111 1.94 4.01 -7.15
CA LYS A 111 2.68 2.74 -6.97
C LYS A 111 2.43 1.75 -8.11
N LEU A 112 1.20 1.70 -8.64
CA LEU A 112 0.84 0.83 -9.76
C LEU A 112 1.52 1.26 -11.07
N GLN A 113 1.54 2.57 -11.34
CA GLN A 113 2.12 3.14 -12.55
C GLN A 113 3.65 3.31 -12.51
N ARG A 114 4.26 3.26 -11.31
CA ARG A 114 5.71 3.41 -11.08
C ARG A 114 6.28 4.64 -11.80
N ASP A 115 7.11 4.45 -12.81
CA ASP A 115 7.78 5.51 -13.56
C ASP A 115 6.84 6.28 -14.51
N LYS A 116 5.65 5.74 -14.81
CA LYS A 116 4.64 6.41 -15.65
C LYS A 116 3.73 7.34 -14.87
N ALA A 117 3.87 7.39 -13.55
CA ALA A 117 3.05 8.23 -12.69
C ALA A 117 3.50 9.70 -12.76
N THR A 118 3.26 10.33 -13.91
CA THR A 118 3.59 11.73 -14.19
C THR A 118 2.38 12.63 -13.97
N ALA A 119 2.62 13.91 -13.70
CA ALA A 119 1.54 14.88 -13.43
C ALA A 119 0.62 15.06 -14.64
N ALA A 120 1.21 15.12 -15.84
CA ALA A 120 0.46 15.16 -17.09
C ALA A 120 -0.39 13.89 -17.32
N HIS A 121 0.12 12.71 -16.96
CA HIS A 121 -0.65 11.47 -17.09
C HIS A 121 -1.83 11.43 -16.13
N LEU A 122 -1.63 11.83 -14.87
CA LEU A 122 -2.72 11.95 -13.91
C LEU A 122 -3.77 12.97 -14.37
N HIS A 123 -3.33 14.13 -14.87
CA HIS A 123 -4.20 15.16 -15.42
C HIS A 123 -5.03 14.61 -16.59
N ALA A 124 -4.38 13.99 -17.59
CA ALA A 124 -5.07 13.42 -18.73
C ALA A 124 -6.10 12.35 -18.34
N LEU A 125 -5.78 11.49 -17.36
CA LEU A 125 -6.72 10.49 -16.84
C LEU A 125 -7.94 11.15 -16.18
N LEU A 126 -7.71 12.16 -15.34
CA LEU A 126 -8.76 12.88 -14.64
C LEU A 126 -9.55 13.81 -15.56
N SER A 127 -9.01 14.29 -16.69
CA SER A 127 -9.78 15.07 -17.67
C SER A 127 -10.59 14.19 -18.63
N GLN A 128 -10.25 12.91 -18.78
CA GLN A 128 -10.95 11.98 -19.69
C GLN A 128 -12.19 11.32 -19.06
N GLY A 129 -12.26 11.26 -17.72
CA GLY A 129 -13.42 10.72 -17.04
C GLY A 129 -14.55 11.74 -17.00
N ASP A 130 -15.72 11.40 -17.54
CA ASP A 130 -16.95 12.20 -17.43
C ASP A 130 -17.39 12.42 -15.95
N GLU A 131 -16.89 11.54 -15.07
CA GLU A 131 -17.07 11.56 -13.60
C GLU A 131 -15.95 12.33 -12.87
N ALA A 132 -14.94 12.76 -13.61
CA ALA A 132 -13.73 13.33 -13.05
C ALA A 132 -13.76 14.85 -13.15
N LEU A 133 -12.94 15.45 -12.28
CA LEU A 133 -12.97 16.86 -11.95
C LEU A 133 -12.89 17.77 -13.18
N LEU A 134 -13.40 18.98 -13.03
CA LEU A 134 -13.20 20.03 -14.02
C LEU A 134 -11.69 20.17 -14.27
N PRO A 135 -11.24 20.22 -15.54
CA PRO A 135 -9.84 20.42 -15.88
C PRO A 135 -9.22 21.63 -15.16
N GLU A 136 -10.03 22.67 -14.92
CA GLU A 136 -9.65 23.88 -14.17
C GLU A 136 -9.18 23.58 -12.73
N ASP A 137 -9.80 22.62 -12.05
CA ASP A 137 -9.49 22.26 -10.66
C ASP A 137 -8.18 21.48 -10.55
N ILE A 138 -7.66 20.93 -11.64
CA ILE A 138 -6.44 20.10 -11.67
C ILE A 138 -5.33 20.67 -12.55
N ASP A 139 -5.57 21.81 -13.20
CA ASP A 139 -4.65 22.50 -14.11
C ASP A 139 -3.30 22.87 -13.43
N PHE A 140 -3.31 23.04 -12.12
CA PHE A 140 -2.09 23.21 -11.31
C PHE A 140 -1.11 22.01 -11.41
N LEU A 141 -1.55 20.85 -11.88
CA LEU A 141 -0.68 19.68 -12.12
C LEU A 141 0.26 19.89 -13.30
N ILE A 142 -0.18 20.62 -14.32
CA ILE A 142 0.54 20.80 -15.59
C ILE A 142 1.21 22.18 -15.71
N ASN A 143 0.73 23.18 -14.97
CA ASN A 143 1.23 24.56 -15.03
C ASN A 143 2.28 24.93 -13.95
N THR A 144 2.89 23.96 -13.27
CA THR A 144 4.06 24.23 -12.41
C THR A 144 5.35 24.29 -13.24
N ASP A 145 5.67 25.48 -13.75
CA ASP A 145 7.01 25.90 -14.21
C ASP A 145 7.84 26.46 -13.03
#